data_AF-H6V1G8-F1
#
_entry.id   AF-H6V1G8-F1
#
_cell.length_a   1.000
_cell.length_b   1.000
_cell.length_c   1.000
_cell.angle_alpha   90.00
_cell.angle_beta   90.00
_cell.angle_gamma   90.00
#
_symmetry.space_group_name_H-M   'P 1'
#
loop_
_entity.id
_entity.type
_entity.pdbx_description
1 polymer ?
#
loop_
_entity_poly.entity_id
_entity_poly.type
_entity_poly.pdbx_seq_one_letter_code
_entity_poly.pdbx_strand_id
1 'polypeptide(L)'
;WSEKLDVEASAQNIAKLIQAGANTFRFNFSHGDHAEQGDRMATVHRAEEIAGQKVGYLLDTKGPEIRTELFEGDAKEYSYKTGEQIRVATKQGIKSTREVIALNVAGALDIFDDVEVGKQVLVDDGKLGLRVIAKDPATREFEVEVENDGIIAKQKGVNIPNTK
;
A
#
# COMPACT_ATOMS: atom_id res chain seq x y z
N TRP A 1 6.09 14.50 8.83
CA TRP A 1 6.28 15.53 7.79
C TRP A 1 5.58 16.80 8.26
N SER A 2 5.98 17.31 9.42
CA SER A 2 5.17 18.24 10.22
C SER A 2 5.73 19.66 10.22
N GLU A 3 6.72 19.93 9.37
CA GLU A 3 7.26 21.27 9.21
C GLU A 3 6.45 22.03 8.18
N LYS A 4 6.10 23.26 8.52
CA LYS A 4 5.36 24.16 7.64
C LYS A 4 6.22 24.44 6.41
N LEU A 5 5.67 24.20 5.22
CA LEU A 5 6.34 24.46 3.96
C LEU A 5 6.65 25.96 3.83
N ASP A 6 7.94 26.32 3.75
CA ASP A 6 8.33 27.66 3.31
C ASP A 6 8.18 27.74 1.80
N VAL A 7 7.05 28.31 1.37
CA VAL A 7 6.65 28.35 -0.04
C VAL A 7 7.67 29.11 -0.89
N GLU A 8 8.16 30.27 -0.45
CA GLU A 8 9.03 31.10 -1.31
C GLU A 8 10.44 30.50 -1.39
N ALA A 9 11.00 30.04 -0.26
CA ALA A 9 12.30 29.37 -0.28
C ALA A 9 12.27 28.06 -1.09
N SER A 10 11.17 27.29 -0.97
CA SER A 10 10.98 26.07 -1.75
C SER A 10 10.81 26.36 -3.24
N ALA A 11 10.02 27.38 -3.60
CA ALA A 11 9.81 27.77 -4.99
C ALA A 11 11.11 28.21 -5.67
N GLN A 12 12.00 28.93 -4.99
CA GLN A 12 13.32 29.29 -5.54
C GLN A 12 14.19 28.07 -5.83
N ASN A 13 14.16 27.06 -4.96
CA ASN A 13 14.92 25.82 -5.19
C ASN A 13 14.31 25.00 -6.34
N ILE A 14 12.99 24.91 -6.41
CA ILE A 14 12.28 24.24 -7.50
C ILE A 14 12.55 24.96 -8.83
N ALA A 15 12.59 26.29 -8.87
CA ALA A 15 12.90 27.05 -10.07
C ALA A 15 14.29 26.71 -10.64
N LYS A 16 15.29 26.51 -9.76
CA LYS A 16 16.62 26.03 -10.18
C LYS A 16 16.56 24.63 -10.80
N LEU A 17 15.71 23.75 -10.28
CA LEU A 17 15.50 22.42 -10.88
C LEU A 17 14.85 22.52 -12.26
N ILE A 18 13.86 23.41 -12.43
CA ILE A 18 13.22 23.67 -13.72
C ILE A 18 14.26 24.15 -14.74
N GLN A 19 15.06 25.16 -14.37
CA GLN A 19 16.14 25.70 -15.20
C GLN A 19 17.23 24.67 -15.53
N ALA A 20 17.47 23.73 -14.60
CA ALA A 20 18.39 22.61 -14.82
C ALA A 20 17.81 21.49 -15.72
N GLY A 21 16.53 21.58 -16.10
CA GLY A 21 15.89 20.67 -17.05
C GLY A 21 14.77 19.79 -16.46
N ALA A 22 14.30 20.04 -15.23
CA ALA A 22 13.13 19.32 -14.71
C ALA A 22 11.86 19.74 -15.48
N ASN A 23 11.20 18.78 -16.12
CA ASN A 23 10.00 19.05 -16.94
C ASN A 23 8.69 18.61 -16.28
N THR A 24 8.73 17.86 -15.18
CA THR A 24 7.53 17.33 -14.51
C THR A 24 7.81 17.11 -13.03
N PHE A 25 6.86 17.51 -12.18
CA PHE A 25 6.90 17.24 -10.74
C PHE A 25 5.85 16.22 -10.34
N ARG A 26 6.28 15.22 -9.57
CA ARG A 26 5.45 14.13 -9.07
C ARG A 26 4.85 14.49 -7.70
N PHE A 27 3.53 14.37 -7.60
CA PHE A 27 2.76 14.51 -6.37
C PHE A 27 2.28 13.12 -5.96
N ASN A 28 2.91 12.52 -4.95
CA ASN A 28 2.55 11.18 -4.48
C ASN A 28 1.40 11.27 -3.46
N PHE A 29 0.20 10.84 -3.85
CA PHE A 29 -1.01 10.85 -3.03
C PHE A 29 -1.10 9.67 -2.05
N SER A 30 -0.06 8.83 -1.95
CA SER A 30 0.06 7.86 -0.86
C SER A 30 0.30 8.53 0.50
N HIS A 31 0.67 9.81 0.49
CA HIS A 31 0.97 10.62 1.67
C HIS A 31 0.39 12.03 1.57
N GLY A 32 0.14 12.64 2.72
CA GLY A 32 -0.45 13.97 2.83
C GLY A 32 -1.92 14.00 2.46
N ASP A 33 -2.62 15.03 2.91
CA ASP A 33 -4.02 15.26 2.55
C ASP A 33 -4.13 16.17 1.31
N HIS A 34 -5.37 16.45 0.90
CA HIS A 34 -5.62 17.32 -0.25
C HIS A 34 -5.10 18.75 -0.05
N ALA A 35 -5.10 19.27 1.18
CA ALA A 35 -4.62 20.62 1.46
C ALA A 35 -3.10 20.69 1.32
N GLU A 36 -2.38 19.74 1.92
CA GLU A 36 -0.93 19.64 1.79
C GLU A 36 -0.49 19.46 0.33
N GLN A 37 -1.20 18.65 -0.45
CA GLN A 37 -0.90 18.49 -1.88
C GLN A 37 -1.18 19.78 -2.66
N GLY A 38 -2.26 20.49 -2.33
CA GLY A 38 -2.58 21.80 -2.90
C GLY A 38 -1.47 22.83 -2.66
N ASP A 39 -0.95 22.92 -1.44
CA ASP A 39 0.15 23.83 -1.09
C ASP A 39 1.43 23.50 -1.87
N ARG A 40 1.75 22.21 -2.05
CA ARG A 40 2.89 21.79 -2.88
C ARG A 40 2.69 22.17 -4.34
N MET A 41 1.48 22.00 -4.89
CA MET A 41 1.17 22.38 -6.27
C MET A 41 1.28 23.89 -6.49
N ALA A 42 0.77 24.68 -5.53
CA ALA A 42 0.92 26.14 -5.54
C ALA A 42 2.40 26.57 -5.49
N THR A 43 3.22 25.87 -4.72
CA THR A 43 4.66 26.11 -4.64
C THR A 43 5.36 25.83 -5.98
N VAL A 44 5.02 24.72 -6.66
CA VAL A 44 5.54 24.44 -8.01
C VAL A 44 5.06 25.50 -8.99
N HIS A 45 3.82 25.98 -8.87
CA HIS A 45 3.30 27.03 -9.75
C HIS A 45 4.07 28.34 -9.59
N ARG A 46 4.36 28.73 -8.35
CA ARG A 46 5.23 29.86 -8.04
C ARG A 46 6.63 29.69 -8.63
N ALA A 47 7.17 28.47 -8.61
CA ALA A 47 8.47 28.17 -9.22
C ALA A 47 8.45 28.30 -10.76
N GLU A 48 7.34 27.97 -11.43
CA GLU A 48 7.17 28.21 -12.87
C GLU A 48 7.30 29.70 -13.21
N GLU A 49 6.69 30.58 -12.40
CA GLU A 49 6.78 32.03 -12.57
C GLU A 49 8.22 32.53 -12.43
N ILE A 50 8.96 32.01 -11.45
CA ILE A 50 10.38 32.36 -11.21
C ILE A 50 11.27 31.86 -12.35
N ALA A 51 11.05 30.63 -12.82
CA ALA A 51 11.86 30.00 -13.86
C ALA A 51 11.50 30.51 -15.28
N GLY A 52 10.30 31.06 -15.47
CA GLY A 52 9.78 31.44 -16.79
C GLY A 52 9.48 30.24 -17.70
N GLN A 53 9.27 29.05 -17.10
CA GLN A 53 9.09 27.78 -17.82
C GLN A 53 7.94 26.99 -17.18
N LYS A 54 7.10 26.38 -18.02
CA LYS A 54 6.02 25.49 -17.58
C LYS A 54 6.51 24.06 -17.41
N VAL A 55 5.93 23.36 -16.44
CA VAL A 55 6.21 21.96 -16.15
C VAL A 55 4.93 21.14 -16.04
N GLY A 56 5.05 19.83 -16.25
CA GLY A 56 3.99 18.87 -16.00
C GLY A 56 3.73 18.66 -14.51
N TYR A 57 2.48 18.38 -14.18
CA TYR A 57 2.04 17.98 -12.84
C TYR A 57 1.58 16.53 -12.93
N LEU A 58 2.34 15.62 -12.33
CA LEU A 58 2.02 14.20 -12.30
C LEU A 58 1.39 13.86 -10.95
N LEU A 59 0.08 13.64 -10.95
CA LEU A 59 -0.64 13.16 -9.78
C LEU A 59 -0.52 11.63 -9.72
N ASP A 60 0.31 11.15 -8.82
CA ASP A 60 0.54 9.73 -8.62
C ASP A 60 -0.44 9.20 -7.57
N THR A 61 -1.46 8.49 -8.05
CA THR A 61 -2.49 7.90 -7.21
C THR A 61 -1.92 6.75 -6.39
N LYS A 62 -2.40 6.59 -5.16
CA LYS A 62 -2.03 5.45 -4.32
C LYS A 62 -2.35 4.09 -4.95
N GLY A 63 -3.38 4.03 -5.80
CA GLY A 63 -3.89 2.78 -6.37
C GLY A 63 -4.69 1.94 -5.36
N PRO A 64 -5.37 0.88 -5.82
CA PRO A 64 -5.95 -0.11 -4.94
C PRO A 64 -4.82 -0.85 -4.20
N GLU A 65 -4.89 -0.89 -2.87
CA GLU A 65 -3.97 -1.66 -2.03
C GLU A 65 -4.72 -2.78 -1.31
N ILE A 66 -4.04 -3.91 -1.11
CA ILE A 66 -4.50 -4.97 -0.22
C ILE A 66 -3.62 -4.90 1.03
N ARG A 67 -4.24 -4.97 2.20
CA ARG A 67 -3.55 -5.00 3.49
C ARG A 67 -4.09 -6.09 4.39
N THR A 68 -3.34 -6.47 5.42
CA THR A 68 -3.91 -7.23 6.54
C THR A 68 -4.79 -6.32 7.40
N GLU A 69 -5.84 -6.89 7.97
CA GLU A 69 -6.72 -6.18 8.89
C GLU A 69 -6.07 -5.91 10.25
N LEU A 70 -6.79 -5.17 11.11
CA LEU A 70 -6.46 -5.09 12.53
C LEU A 70 -6.54 -6.47 13.18
N PHE A 71 -5.76 -6.67 14.23
CA PHE A 71 -5.77 -7.92 14.99
C PHE A 71 -6.89 -7.92 16.04
N GLU A 72 -7.37 -9.11 16.37
CA GLU A 72 -8.25 -9.32 17.51
C GLU A 72 -7.48 -9.18 18.84
N GLY A 73 -8.13 -8.58 19.83
CA GLY A 73 -7.53 -8.30 21.13
C GLY A 73 -6.36 -7.31 21.08
N ASP A 74 -5.39 -7.51 21.97
CA ASP A 74 -4.22 -6.63 22.15
C ASP A 74 -2.95 -7.14 21.46
N ALA A 75 -3.09 -8.12 20.56
CA ALA A 75 -1.95 -8.68 19.83
C ALA A 75 -1.25 -7.59 18.99
N LYS A 76 0.07 -7.51 19.11
CA LYS A 76 0.91 -6.60 18.32
C LYS A 76 1.46 -7.27 17.06
N GLU A 77 1.73 -8.57 17.15
CA GLU A 77 2.35 -9.36 16.11
C GLU A 77 1.93 -10.83 16.20
N TYR A 78 2.02 -11.54 15.08
CA TYR A 78 1.86 -12.98 14.99
C TYR A 78 3.09 -13.59 14.32
N SER A 79 3.61 -14.69 14.88
CA SER A 79 4.80 -15.40 14.40
C SER A 79 4.44 -16.74 13.77
N TYR A 80 4.82 -16.93 12.51
CA TYR A 80 4.58 -18.15 11.73
C TYR A 80 5.86 -18.94 11.53
N LYS A 81 5.69 -20.27 11.42
CA LYS A 81 6.74 -21.22 11.04
C LYS A 81 6.44 -21.83 9.68
N THR A 82 7.52 -22.12 8.97
CA THR A 82 7.47 -22.80 7.67
C THR A 82 6.71 -24.12 7.76
N GLY A 83 5.80 -24.36 6.82
CA GLY A 83 4.94 -25.54 6.76
C GLY A 83 3.67 -25.47 7.60
N GLU A 84 3.48 -24.43 8.42
CA GLU A 84 2.20 -24.23 9.12
C GLU A 84 1.07 -23.96 8.12
N GLN A 85 -0.12 -24.48 8.43
CA GLN A 85 -1.33 -24.22 7.66
C GLN A 85 -2.23 -23.24 8.41
N ILE A 86 -2.60 -22.17 7.73
CA ILE A 86 -3.44 -21.10 8.26
C ILE A 86 -4.48 -20.72 7.21
N ARG A 87 -5.38 -19.78 7.56
CA ARG A 87 -6.37 -19.25 6.63
C ARG A 87 -6.14 -17.78 6.31
N VAL A 88 -6.52 -17.39 5.10
CA VAL A 88 -6.57 -16.00 4.66
C VAL A 88 -7.99 -15.66 4.25
N ALA A 89 -8.65 -14.77 4.98
CA ALA A 89 -10.02 -14.36 4.70
C ALA A 89 -10.04 -13.13 3.77
N THR A 90 -10.80 -13.20 2.67
CA THR A 90 -10.96 -12.06 1.74
C THR A 90 -12.18 -11.20 2.08
N LYS A 91 -13.11 -11.75 2.86
CA LYS A 91 -14.28 -11.03 3.38
C LYS A 91 -13.83 -9.86 4.28
N GLN A 92 -14.36 -8.69 3.99
CA GLN A 92 -14.01 -7.44 4.66
C GLN A 92 -14.64 -7.33 6.06
N GLY A 93 -14.01 -6.52 6.94
CA GLY A 93 -14.55 -6.17 8.26
C GLY A 93 -14.33 -7.22 9.35
N ILE A 94 -13.48 -8.22 9.09
CA ILE A 94 -13.08 -9.25 10.06
C ILE A 94 -11.72 -8.87 10.64
N LYS A 95 -11.56 -8.99 11.96
CA LYS A 95 -10.24 -8.84 12.59
C LYS A 95 -9.42 -10.10 12.38
N SER A 96 -8.12 -9.94 12.13
CA SER A 96 -7.23 -11.10 12.01
C SER A 96 -7.00 -11.74 13.37
N THR A 97 -6.93 -13.07 13.39
CA THR A 97 -6.38 -13.86 14.50
C THR A 97 -5.05 -14.46 14.08
N ARG A 98 -4.47 -15.30 14.93
CA ARG A 98 -3.25 -16.04 14.62
C ARG A 98 -3.47 -17.09 13.51
N GLU A 99 -4.68 -17.64 13.46
CA GLU A 99 -5.11 -18.72 12.56
C GLU A 99 -5.74 -18.18 11.27
N VAL A 100 -6.32 -16.97 11.32
CA VAL A 100 -6.99 -16.34 10.18
C VAL A 100 -6.45 -14.93 9.94
N ILE A 101 -5.72 -14.73 8.85
CA ILE A 101 -5.31 -13.40 8.39
C ILE A 101 -6.44 -12.82 7.53
N ALA A 102 -7.15 -11.82 8.03
CA ALA A 102 -8.18 -11.12 7.27
C ALA A 102 -7.55 -10.01 6.40
N LEU A 103 -8.05 -9.86 5.18
CA LEU A 103 -7.58 -8.85 4.23
C LEU A 103 -8.52 -7.65 4.22
N ASN A 104 -7.94 -6.46 4.19
CA ASN A 104 -8.59 -5.21 3.85
C ASN A 104 -8.21 -4.83 2.41
N VAL A 105 -9.18 -4.84 1.50
CA VAL A 105 -8.96 -4.49 0.10
C VAL A 105 -9.61 -3.14 -0.17
N ALA A 106 -8.82 -2.19 -0.70
CA ALA A 106 -9.32 -0.87 -1.04
C ALA A 106 -10.56 -0.95 -1.96
N GLY A 107 -11.59 -0.16 -1.64
CA GLY A 107 -12.87 -0.19 -2.36
C GLY A 107 -13.80 -1.36 -1.98
N ALA A 108 -13.48 -2.11 -0.92
CA ALA A 108 -14.22 -3.29 -0.48
C ALA A 108 -14.36 -4.36 -1.59
N LEU A 109 -13.36 -4.45 -2.47
CA LEU A 109 -13.28 -5.47 -3.50
C LEU A 109 -12.98 -6.81 -2.86
N ASP A 110 -13.54 -7.88 -3.42
CA ASP A 110 -13.31 -9.22 -2.93
C ASP A 110 -12.51 -10.02 -3.97
N ILE A 111 -11.26 -10.32 -3.63
CA ILE A 111 -10.26 -10.94 -4.51
C ILE A 111 -10.36 -12.47 -4.57
N PHE A 112 -11.29 -13.09 -3.83
CA PHE A 112 -11.30 -14.56 -3.72
C PHE A 112 -11.49 -15.24 -5.07
N ASP A 113 -12.29 -14.69 -5.97
CA ASP A 113 -12.53 -15.31 -7.28
C ASP A 113 -11.37 -15.15 -8.26
N ASP A 114 -10.52 -14.12 -8.06
CA ASP A 114 -9.38 -13.82 -8.92
C ASP A 114 -8.14 -14.66 -8.59
N VAL A 115 -8.02 -15.11 -7.33
CA VAL A 115 -6.86 -15.89 -6.87
C VAL A 115 -7.08 -17.40 -7.09
N GLU A 116 -6.12 -18.03 -7.76
CA GLU A 116 -6.11 -19.47 -8.02
C GLU A 116 -5.35 -20.26 -6.94
N VAL A 117 -5.69 -21.55 -6.79
CA VAL A 117 -4.88 -22.48 -6.00
C VAL A 117 -3.46 -22.57 -6.60
N GLY A 118 -2.46 -22.62 -5.74
CA GLY A 118 -1.05 -22.61 -6.11
C GLY A 118 -0.45 -21.20 -6.23
N LYS A 119 -1.22 -20.11 -6.10
CA LYS A 119 -0.67 -18.74 -6.09
C LYS A 119 0.01 -18.40 -4.78
N GLN A 120 0.96 -17.47 -4.84
CA GLN A 120 1.61 -16.91 -3.65
C GLN A 120 0.88 -15.67 -3.17
N VAL A 121 0.70 -15.59 -1.86
CA VAL A 121 0.29 -14.40 -1.13
C VAL A 121 1.48 -13.94 -0.30
N LEU A 122 1.94 -12.72 -0.55
CA LEU A 122 3.11 -12.11 0.10
C LEU A 122 2.65 -11.05 1.08
N VAL A 123 3.09 -11.11 2.34
CA VAL A 123 2.70 -10.18 3.40
C VAL A 123 3.90 -9.37 3.89
N ASP A 124 3.68 -8.09 4.19
CA ASP A 124 4.69 -7.11 4.66
C ASP A 124 5.91 -7.04 3.73
N ASP A 125 5.68 -6.64 2.47
CA ASP A 125 6.69 -6.54 1.41
C ASP A 125 7.45 -7.85 1.14
N GLY A 126 6.75 -8.98 1.31
CA GLY A 126 7.29 -10.33 1.06
C GLY A 126 8.08 -10.92 2.23
N LYS A 127 8.01 -10.34 3.42
CA LYS A 127 8.60 -10.96 4.63
C LYS A 127 7.98 -12.30 4.99
N LEU A 128 6.69 -12.48 4.72
CA LEU A 128 5.99 -13.76 4.89
C LEU A 128 5.40 -14.19 3.55
N GLY A 129 5.86 -15.32 3.03
CA GLY A 129 5.29 -16.00 1.88
C GLY A 129 4.26 -17.04 2.32
N LEU A 130 3.11 -17.05 1.65
CA LEU A 130 2.04 -18.00 1.84
C LEU A 130 1.67 -18.61 0.49
N ARG A 131 1.47 -19.93 0.43
CA ARG A 131 1.02 -20.63 -0.77
C ARG A 131 -0.44 -21.01 -0.62
N VAL A 132 -1.31 -20.58 -1.53
CA VAL A 132 -2.70 -21.06 -1.56
C VAL A 132 -2.72 -22.54 -1.91
N ILE A 133 -3.22 -23.39 -1.00
CA ILE A 133 -3.32 -24.83 -1.20
C ILE A 133 -4.77 -25.27 -1.45
N ALA A 134 -5.76 -24.53 -0.93
CA ALA A 134 -7.17 -24.73 -1.21
C ALA A 134 -7.97 -23.44 -1.04
N LYS A 135 -9.25 -23.48 -1.44
CA LYS A 135 -10.19 -22.37 -1.33
C LYS A 135 -11.50 -22.88 -0.73
N ASP A 136 -12.06 -22.12 0.21
CA ASP A 136 -13.37 -22.36 0.82
C ASP A 136 -14.37 -21.28 0.36
N PRO A 137 -15.23 -21.57 -0.63
CA PRO A 137 -16.20 -20.60 -1.14
C PRO A 137 -17.28 -20.22 -0.13
N ALA A 138 -17.57 -21.08 0.86
CA ALA A 138 -18.63 -20.82 1.84
C ALA A 138 -18.20 -19.74 2.83
N THR A 139 -16.92 -19.72 3.21
CA THR A 139 -16.36 -18.72 4.13
C THR A 139 -15.63 -17.58 3.42
N ARG A 140 -15.38 -17.68 2.11
CA ARG A 140 -14.51 -16.76 1.33
C ARG A 140 -13.08 -16.73 1.88
N GLU A 141 -12.52 -17.91 2.14
CA GLU A 141 -11.18 -18.07 2.72
C GLU A 141 -10.27 -18.92 1.84
N PHE A 142 -8.99 -18.56 1.80
CA PHE A 142 -7.95 -19.44 1.30
C PHE A 142 -7.40 -20.28 2.45
N GLU A 143 -7.18 -21.57 2.20
CA GLU A 143 -6.27 -22.37 3.01
C GLU A 143 -4.88 -22.20 2.42
N VAL A 144 -3.92 -21.84 3.27
CA VAL A 144 -2.57 -21.53 2.82
C VAL A 144 -1.52 -22.25 3.67
N GLU A 145 -0.40 -22.59 3.03
CA GLU A 145 0.80 -23.09 3.70
C GLU A 145 1.84 -21.98 3.80
N VAL A 146 2.47 -21.84 4.97
CA VAL A 146 3.53 -20.85 5.22
C VAL A 146 4.83 -21.30 4.55
N GLU A 147 5.38 -20.50 3.65
CA GLU A 147 6.58 -20.85 2.87
C GLU A 147 7.90 -20.49 3.59
N ASN A 148 7.86 -19.61 4.59
CA ASN A 148 9.03 -19.23 5.39
C ASN A 148 8.65 -18.77 6.80
N ASP A 149 9.57 -18.89 7.74
CA ASP A 149 9.43 -18.32 9.08
C ASP A 149 9.29 -16.79 8.99
N GLY A 150 8.36 -16.21 9.75
CA GLY A 150 8.12 -14.77 9.68
C GLY A 150 7.25 -14.25 10.81
N ILE A 151 7.40 -12.95 11.09
CA ILE A 151 6.56 -12.23 12.05
C ILE A 151 5.87 -11.12 11.28
N ILE A 152 4.55 -11.03 11.41
CA ILE A 152 3.76 -9.94 10.81
C ILE A 152 3.07 -9.14 11.90
N ALA A 153 2.98 -7.83 11.68
CA ALA A 153 2.12 -6.94 12.44
C ALA A 153 0.82 -6.66 11.67
N LYS A 154 -0.06 -5.84 12.24
CA LYS A 154 -1.32 -5.43 11.61
C LYS A 154 -1.12 -4.39 10.51
N GLN A 155 -2.10 -4.28 9.59
CA GLN A 155 -2.14 -3.26 8.52
C GLN A 155 -0.94 -3.27 7.58
N LYS A 156 -0.43 -4.47 7.29
CA LYS A 156 0.72 -4.69 6.39
C LYS A 156 0.26 -4.91 4.97
N GLY A 157 1.05 -4.42 4.01
CA GLY A 157 0.78 -4.61 2.59
C GLY A 157 0.74 -6.10 2.23
N VAL A 158 -0.19 -6.46 1.36
CA VAL A 158 -0.33 -7.81 0.82
C VAL A 158 -0.25 -7.73 -0.70
N ASN A 159 0.58 -8.58 -1.29
CA ASN A 159 0.75 -8.68 -2.73
C ASN A 159 0.45 -10.11 -3.18
N ILE A 160 -0.25 -10.25 -4.30
CA ILE A 160 -0.55 -11.54 -4.91
C ILE A 160 -0.02 -11.51 -6.36
N PRO A 161 1.25 -11.88 -6.58
CA PRO A 161 1.87 -11.77 -7.90
C PRO A 161 1.16 -12.65 -8.94
N ASN A 162 1.11 -12.18 -10.18
CA ASN A 162 0.56 -12.91 -11.33
C ASN A 162 -0.93 -13.29 -11.16
N THR A 163 -1.71 -12.43 -10.50
CA THR A 163 -3.16 -12.48 -10.38
C THR A 163 -3.77 -11.37 -11.24
N LYS A 164 -4.96 -11.63 -11.79
CA LYS A 164 -5.67 -10.69 -12.68
C LYS A 164 -6.24 -9.50 -11.92
#